data_AF-A0A1J4SXI9-F1
#
_entry.id   AF-A0A1J4SXI9-F1
#
_cell.length_a   1.000
_cell.length_b   1.000
_cell.length_c   1.000
_cell.angle_alpha   90.00
_cell.angle_beta   90.00
_cell.angle_gamma   90.00
#
_symmetry.space_group_name_H-M   'P 1'
#
loop_
_entity.id
_entity.type
_entity.pdbx_description
1 polymer ?
#
loop_
_entity_poly.entity_id
_entity_poly.type
_entity_poly.pdbx_seq_one_letter_code
_entity_poly.pdbx_strand_id
1 'polypeptide(L)'
;MSRLTQALKGLAELLPAPHFTGLELGTLYFLHFSAFLILASVIYKFRAKSENERKGLLPEKKRGHFVATLTMSAGVLLMFIFINHRALPFDPGIRLKWFCYAFGMALVISGLFWHLWSKVSIGKFWSDQPEIQKEHIIVTSGAYSFARHPMYGSLILWCLGLGLASFNLAALLATGLVFIPMMIIRAKAEEAMLSARPGYDTYRNNVRMFFPSLSGGAGFAAKTAALAAFIYSAASGITAGSLVFLLTLHLLLGYSLKPEKTAFSYRSKAFMMALTFILCARWRVFYFLYYLIAAMFAYGLFFDCPCMIVYEKYHRCPCFDLLGKACRIDKQ
;
A
#
# COMPACT_ATOMS: atom_id res chain seq x y z
N MET A 1 35.57 19.51 17.87
CA MET A 1 34.55 18.56 17.35
C MET A 1 33.91 17.85 18.53
N SER A 2 32.58 17.83 18.63
CA SER A 2 31.87 17.19 19.75
C SER A 2 32.02 15.67 19.70
N ARG A 3 31.98 14.98 20.86
CA ARG A 3 31.99 13.50 20.91
C ARG A 3 30.90 12.87 20.01
N LEU A 4 29.78 13.58 19.84
CA LEU A 4 28.71 13.22 18.92
C LEU A 4 29.16 13.23 17.44
N THR A 5 29.91 14.24 17.01
CA THR A 5 30.39 14.29 15.61
C THR A 5 31.43 13.21 15.32
N GLN A 6 32.22 12.81 16.31
CA GLN A 6 33.19 11.74 16.19
C GLN A 6 32.51 10.35 16.17
N ALA A 7 31.48 10.15 17.02
CA ALA A 7 30.65 8.94 16.99
C ALA A 7 29.87 8.79 15.68
N LEU A 8 29.30 9.89 15.16
CA LEU A 8 28.60 9.89 13.87
C LEU A 8 29.54 9.62 12.69
N LYS A 9 30.78 10.13 12.72
CA LYS A 9 31.81 9.78 11.73
C LYS A 9 32.18 8.31 11.78
N GLY A 10 32.44 7.76 12.96
CA GLY A 10 32.72 6.32 13.11
C GLY A 10 31.56 5.43 12.64
N LEU A 11 30.31 5.84 12.88
CA LEU A 11 29.13 5.14 12.38
C LEU A 11 29.00 5.22 10.85
N ALA A 12 29.35 6.37 10.25
CA ALA A 12 29.34 6.58 8.81
C ALA A 12 30.46 5.80 8.08
N GLU A 13 31.60 5.60 8.73
CA GLU A 13 32.69 4.75 8.22
C GLU A 13 32.32 3.25 8.27
N LEU A 14 31.46 2.84 9.21
CA LEU A 14 30.94 1.47 9.34
C LEU A 14 29.86 1.11 8.31
N LEU A 15 29.20 2.10 7.71
CA LEU A 15 28.15 1.93 6.70
C LEU A 15 28.66 2.48 5.37
N PRO A 16 29.33 1.66 4.52
CA PRO A 16 29.82 2.14 3.24
C PRO A 16 28.68 2.78 2.45
N ALA A 17 28.92 4.00 1.97
CA ALA A 17 27.92 4.74 1.21
C ALA A 17 27.48 3.89 0.01
N PRO A 18 26.18 3.61 -0.15
CA PRO A 18 25.72 2.77 -1.24
C PRO A 18 26.07 3.43 -2.58
N HIS A 19 26.72 2.66 -3.45
CA HIS A 19 26.98 3.11 -4.81
C HIS A 19 25.68 3.05 -5.64
N PHE A 20 25.35 4.15 -6.31
CA PHE A 20 24.21 4.25 -7.22
C PHE A 20 24.72 4.49 -8.65
N THR A 21 24.11 3.80 -9.61
CA THR A 21 24.30 4.14 -11.03
C THR A 21 23.62 5.48 -11.38
N GLY A 22 23.97 6.10 -12.50
CA GLY A 22 23.37 7.39 -12.90
C GLY A 22 21.84 7.34 -13.02
N LEU A 23 21.28 6.24 -13.54
CA LEU A 23 19.84 6.02 -13.59
C LEU A 23 19.22 5.88 -12.20
N GLU A 24 19.83 5.09 -11.31
CA GLU A 24 19.35 4.91 -9.94
C GLU A 24 19.39 6.23 -9.16
N LEU A 25 20.42 7.05 -9.36
CA LEU A 25 20.54 8.36 -8.72
C LEU A 25 19.46 9.33 -9.23
N GLY A 26 19.23 9.39 -10.54
CA GLY A 26 18.15 10.19 -11.13
C GLY A 26 16.77 9.74 -10.64
N THR A 27 16.57 8.42 -10.52
CA THR A 27 15.37 7.83 -9.92
C THR A 27 15.22 8.32 -8.48
N LEU A 28 16.26 8.19 -7.68
CA LEU A 28 16.27 8.59 -6.28
C LEU A 28 15.91 10.07 -6.12
N TYR A 29 16.47 10.96 -6.93
CA TYR A 29 16.11 12.39 -6.91
C TYR A 29 14.65 12.63 -7.28
N PHE A 30 14.14 11.96 -8.31
CA PHE A 30 12.72 12.04 -8.66
C PHE A 30 11.81 11.56 -7.53
N LEU A 31 12.17 10.44 -6.88
CA LEU A 31 11.42 9.92 -5.73
C LEU A 31 11.39 10.92 -4.57
N HIS A 32 12.53 11.51 -4.20
CA HIS A 32 12.60 12.55 -3.16
C HIS A 32 11.80 13.80 -3.55
N PHE A 33 11.88 14.23 -4.80
CA PHE A 33 11.11 15.37 -5.30
C PHE A 33 9.61 15.11 -5.21
N SER A 34 9.14 13.91 -5.59
CA SER A 34 7.73 13.54 -5.45
C SER A 34 7.25 13.53 -3.99
N ALA A 35 8.11 13.08 -3.06
CA ALA A 35 7.82 13.14 -1.62
C ALA A 35 7.73 14.58 -1.12
N PHE A 36 8.64 15.44 -1.59
CA PHE A 36 8.63 16.86 -1.29
C PHE A 36 7.32 17.51 -1.76
N LEU A 37 6.82 17.20 -2.96
CA LEU A 37 5.52 17.73 -3.43
C LEU A 37 4.33 17.29 -2.56
N ILE A 38 4.31 16.02 -2.13
CA ILE A 38 3.30 15.50 -1.21
C ILE A 38 3.38 16.24 0.14
N LEU A 39 4.58 16.39 0.69
CA LEU A 39 4.80 17.04 1.99
C LEU A 39 4.51 18.54 1.93
N ALA A 40 4.99 19.25 0.91
CA ALA A 40 4.75 20.67 0.69
C ALA A 40 3.25 20.97 0.59
N SER A 41 2.48 20.12 -0.09
CA SER A 41 1.02 20.28 -0.17
C SER A 41 0.31 19.99 1.16
N VAL A 42 0.87 19.16 2.05
CA VAL A 42 0.38 19.03 3.45
C VAL A 42 0.72 20.28 4.26
N ILE A 43 1.97 20.76 4.20
CA ILE A 43 2.44 21.95 4.93
C ILE A 43 1.66 23.19 4.53
N TYR A 44 1.42 23.40 3.23
CA TYR A 44 0.64 24.54 2.73
C TYR A 44 -0.76 24.59 3.35
N LYS A 45 -1.48 23.47 3.35
CA LYS A 45 -2.80 23.36 3.98
C LYS A 45 -2.74 23.52 5.50
N PHE A 46 -1.71 22.99 6.16
CA PHE A 46 -1.52 23.13 7.60
C PHE A 46 -1.31 24.59 8.00
N ARG A 47 -0.48 25.33 7.25
CA ARG A 47 -0.29 26.77 7.44
C ARG A 47 -1.59 27.55 7.26
N ALA A 48 -2.34 27.27 6.19
CA ALA A 48 -3.63 27.91 5.95
C ALA A 48 -4.65 27.63 7.08
N LYS A 49 -4.71 26.39 7.59
CA LYS A 49 -5.56 26.02 8.74
C LYS A 49 -5.13 26.76 10.01
N SER A 50 -3.83 26.76 10.32
CA SER A 50 -3.27 27.45 11.49
C SER A 50 -3.51 28.96 11.46
N GLU A 51 -3.43 29.58 10.28
CA GLU A 51 -3.76 31.00 10.10
C GLU A 51 -5.24 31.28 10.37
N ASN A 52 -6.13 30.42 9.91
CA ASN A 52 -7.57 30.52 10.17
C ASN A 52 -7.93 30.26 11.64
N GLU A 53 -7.23 29.33 12.31
CA GLU A 53 -7.35 29.11 13.77
C GLU A 53 -6.91 30.37 14.53
N ARG A 54 -5.77 30.99 14.16
CA ARG A 54 -5.28 32.24 14.77
C ARG A 54 -6.24 33.41 14.58
N LYS A 55 -6.97 33.45 13.46
CA LYS A 55 -8.02 34.45 13.17
C LYS A 55 -9.35 34.18 13.90
N GLY A 56 -9.45 33.12 14.71
CA GLY A 56 -10.67 32.77 15.45
C GLY A 56 -11.82 32.28 14.58
N LEU A 57 -11.54 31.89 13.33
CA LEU A 57 -12.55 31.50 12.34
C LEU A 57 -12.99 30.02 12.46
N LEU A 58 -12.40 29.27 13.40
CA LEU A 58 -12.66 27.85 13.59
C LEU A 58 -13.13 27.56 15.02
N PRO A 59 -14.10 26.64 15.21
CA PRO A 59 -14.60 26.28 16.53
C PRO A 59 -13.54 25.59 17.40
N GLU A 60 -13.69 25.72 18.72
CA GLU A 60 -12.76 25.23 19.73
C GLU A 60 -12.49 23.71 19.63
N LYS A 61 -11.21 23.35 19.73
CA LYS A 61 -10.64 22.06 19.34
C LYS A 61 -10.96 20.97 20.38
N LYS A 62 -11.69 19.91 20.01
CA LYS A 62 -11.60 18.65 20.76
C LYS A 62 -10.28 17.99 20.36
N ARG A 63 -9.37 17.79 21.32
CA ARG A 63 -8.02 17.22 21.14
C ARG A 63 -8.04 16.02 20.20
N GLY A 64 -7.63 16.21 18.96
CA GLY A 64 -7.43 15.14 17.99
C GLY A 64 -5.99 14.64 18.03
N HIS A 65 -5.83 13.34 17.75
CA HIS A 65 -4.61 12.56 17.94
C HIS A 65 -3.44 13.04 17.03
N PHE A 66 -2.61 13.98 17.51
CA PHE A 66 -1.35 14.42 16.88
C PHE A 66 -0.43 13.24 16.47
N VAL A 67 -0.51 12.16 17.23
CA VAL A 67 0.19 10.88 17.01
C VAL A 67 -0.12 10.29 15.63
N ALA A 68 -1.33 10.48 15.11
CA ALA A 68 -1.76 9.88 13.85
C ALA A 68 -1.00 10.46 12.65
N THR A 69 -0.92 11.78 12.48
CA THR A 69 -0.20 12.37 11.33
C THR A 69 1.29 12.06 11.37
N LEU A 70 1.88 12.10 12.57
CA LEU A 70 3.30 11.77 12.79
C LEU A 70 3.64 10.34 12.34
N THR A 71 2.75 9.39 12.58
CA THR A 71 2.97 7.99 12.20
C THR A 71 2.92 7.76 10.68
N MET A 72 2.15 8.53 9.90
CA MET A 72 2.17 8.46 8.42
C MET A 72 3.51 8.93 7.87
N SER A 73 3.95 10.11 8.33
CA SER A 73 5.23 10.69 7.92
C SER A 73 6.40 9.79 8.34
N ALA A 74 6.34 9.17 9.52
CA ALA A 74 7.33 8.20 9.96
C ALA A 74 7.38 6.95 9.05
N GLY A 75 6.21 6.43 8.63
CA GLY A 75 6.15 5.29 7.70
C GLY A 75 6.78 5.59 6.34
N VAL A 76 6.50 6.77 5.78
CA VAL A 76 7.14 7.23 4.52
C VAL A 76 8.63 7.46 4.71
N LEU A 77 9.05 8.10 5.81
CA LEU A 77 10.46 8.34 6.12
C LEU A 77 11.23 7.01 6.23
N LEU A 78 10.65 6.00 6.88
CA LEU A 78 11.24 4.67 6.96
C LEU A 78 11.49 4.05 5.57
N MET A 79 10.60 4.28 4.61
CA MET A 79 10.82 3.82 3.23
C MET A 79 11.99 4.54 2.58
N PHE A 80 12.12 5.86 2.76
CA PHE A 80 13.29 6.58 2.25
C PHE A 80 14.59 6.11 2.91
N ILE A 81 14.57 5.80 4.21
CA ILE A 81 15.72 5.20 4.89
C ILE A 81 16.09 3.87 4.21
N PHE A 82 15.13 2.98 4.00
CA PHE A 82 15.40 1.70 3.33
C PHE A 82 15.94 1.86 1.91
N ILE A 83 15.40 2.80 1.13
CA ILE A 83 15.85 3.04 -0.24
C ILE A 83 17.25 3.66 -0.27
N ASN A 84 17.49 4.71 0.52
CA ASN A 84 18.77 5.40 0.58
C ASN A 84 19.89 4.50 1.12
N HIS A 85 19.59 3.57 2.02
CA HIS A 85 20.55 2.58 2.53
C HIS A 85 20.58 1.29 1.72
N ARG A 86 19.85 1.19 0.60
CA ARG A 86 19.68 -0.04 -0.21
C ARG A 86 19.38 -1.27 0.65
N ALA A 87 18.53 -1.13 1.67
CA ALA A 87 18.16 -2.23 2.55
C ALA A 87 17.41 -3.32 1.76
N LEU A 88 17.92 -4.56 1.80
CA LEU A 88 17.38 -5.71 1.05
C LEU A 88 17.09 -5.37 -0.43
N PRO A 89 18.12 -5.09 -1.25
CA PRO A 89 17.92 -4.88 -2.67
C PRO A 89 17.57 -6.22 -3.34
N PHE A 90 16.77 -6.19 -4.40
CA PHE A 90 16.53 -7.36 -5.24
C PHE A 90 16.98 -7.09 -6.67
N ASP A 91 17.51 -8.10 -7.35
CA ASP A 91 17.80 -8.03 -8.78
C ASP A 91 16.70 -8.77 -9.56
N PRO A 92 15.87 -8.07 -10.35
CA PRO A 92 14.89 -8.71 -11.22
C PRO A 92 15.51 -9.39 -12.45
N GLY A 93 16.80 -9.17 -12.73
CA GLY A 93 17.49 -9.60 -13.93
C GLY A 93 17.26 -8.65 -15.11
N ILE A 94 18.19 -8.66 -16.07
CA ILE A 94 18.26 -7.67 -17.17
C ILE A 94 16.94 -7.52 -17.95
N ARG A 95 16.21 -8.64 -18.16
CA ARG A 95 14.99 -8.67 -18.98
C ARG A 95 13.78 -8.02 -18.29
N LEU A 96 13.66 -8.19 -16.97
CA LEU A 96 12.52 -7.69 -16.20
C LEU A 96 12.81 -6.34 -15.52
N LYS A 97 14.09 -5.96 -15.40
CA LYS A 97 14.54 -4.71 -14.77
C LYS A 97 13.84 -3.48 -15.34
N TRP A 98 13.79 -3.34 -16.65
CA TRP A 98 13.15 -2.19 -17.31
C TRP A 98 11.64 -2.17 -17.12
N PHE A 99 11.01 -3.34 -17.10
CA PHE A 99 9.58 -3.45 -16.88
C PHE A 99 9.19 -3.11 -15.44
N CYS A 100 9.91 -3.65 -14.45
CA CYS A 100 9.74 -3.28 -13.04
C CYS A 100 9.97 -1.78 -12.82
N TYR A 101 11.01 -1.22 -13.45
CA TYR A 101 11.30 0.21 -13.38
C TYR A 101 10.17 1.05 -13.98
N ALA A 102 9.79 0.80 -15.23
CA ALA A 102 8.75 1.55 -15.92
C ALA A 102 7.40 1.44 -15.19
N PHE A 103 7.04 0.25 -14.73
CA PHE A 103 5.82 0.04 -13.95
C PHE A 103 5.90 0.77 -12.60
N GLY A 104 7.01 0.66 -11.88
CA GLY A 104 7.21 1.35 -10.61
C GLY A 104 7.11 2.87 -10.75
N MET A 105 7.74 3.43 -11.78
CA MET A 105 7.65 4.86 -12.10
C MET A 105 6.23 5.28 -12.46
N ALA A 106 5.50 4.47 -13.23
CA ALA A 106 4.09 4.71 -13.52
C ALA A 106 3.25 4.74 -12.23
N LEU A 107 3.47 3.80 -11.30
CA LEU A 107 2.81 3.81 -9.99
C LEU A 107 3.13 5.06 -9.17
N VAL A 108 4.38 5.53 -9.16
CA VAL A 108 4.78 6.77 -8.48
C VAL A 108 4.06 7.98 -9.07
N ILE A 109 4.07 8.11 -10.40
CA ILE A 109 3.44 9.24 -11.10
C ILE A 109 1.92 9.23 -10.90
N SER A 110 1.28 8.07 -11.10
CA SER A 110 -0.16 7.91 -10.89
C SER A 110 -0.54 8.14 -9.42
N GLY A 111 0.27 7.67 -8.48
CA GLY A 111 0.08 7.88 -7.05
C GLY A 111 0.15 9.37 -6.69
N LEU A 112 1.17 10.07 -7.17
CA LEU A 112 1.31 11.52 -6.96
C LEU A 112 0.12 12.30 -7.56
N PHE A 113 -0.24 12.01 -8.80
CA PHE A 113 -1.38 12.65 -9.46
C PHE A 113 -2.68 12.40 -8.69
N TRP A 114 -2.97 11.13 -8.35
CA TRP A 114 -4.17 10.75 -7.61
C TRP A 114 -4.20 11.41 -6.22
N HIS A 115 -3.05 11.57 -5.57
CA HIS A 115 -2.94 12.24 -4.28
C HIS A 115 -3.33 13.72 -4.38
N LEU A 116 -2.78 14.44 -5.37
CA LEU A 116 -3.09 15.85 -5.59
C LEU A 116 -4.55 16.05 -6.00
N TRP A 117 -5.06 15.21 -6.90
CA TRP A 117 -6.46 15.24 -7.31
C TRP A 117 -7.41 14.95 -6.14
N SER A 118 -7.04 14.02 -5.26
CA SER A 118 -7.80 13.75 -4.03
C SER A 118 -7.87 14.97 -3.12
N LYS A 119 -6.76 15.72 -2.95
CA LYS A 119 -6.75 16.96 -2.16
C LYS A 119 -7.65 18.03 -2.75
N VAL A 120 -7.61 18.19 -4.07
CA VAL A 120 -8.48 19.15 -4.78
C VAL A 120 -9.94 18.75 -4.63
N SER A 121 -10.26 17.46 -4.76
CA SER A 121 -11.63 16.94 -4.71
C SER A 121 -12.31 17.12 -3.34
N ILE A 122 -11.57 16.92 -2.23
CA ILE A 122 -12.14 17.12 -0.87
C ILE A 122 -12.25 18.61 -0.48
N GLY A 123 -11.43 19.47 -1.08
CA GLY A 123 -11.48 20.91 -0.87
C GLY A 123 -11.37 21.33 0.60
N LYS A 124 -12.38 22.05 1.11
CA LYS A 124 -12.40 22.63 2.47
C LYS A 124 -12.56 21.59 3.59
N PHE A 125 -13.11 20.42 3.28
CA PHE A 125 -13.35 19.36 4.28
C PHE A 125 -12.11 18.51 4.59
N TRP A 126 -10.98 18.80 3.92
CA TRP A 126 -9.73 18.14 4.25
C TRP A 126 -9.28 18.52 5.66
N SER A 127 -9.03 17.49 6.46
CA SER A 127 -8.34 17.63 7.75
C SER A 127 -7.18 16.65 7.79
N ASP A 128 -6.11 17.05 8.48
CA ASP A 128 -4.95 16.21 8.76
C ASP A 128 -5.28 15.08 9.75
N GLN A 129 -6.40 15.23 10.48
CA GLN A 129 -6.90 14.27 11.45
C GLN A 129 -8.32 13.84 11.10
N PRO A 130 -8.71 12.61 11.45
CA PRO A 130 -10.11 12.20 11.47
C PRO A 130 -10.91 13.14 12.38
N GLU A 131 -11.55 14.14 11.78
CA GLU A 131 -12.31 15.15 12.49
C GLU A 131 -13.58 15.44 11.71
N ILE A 132 -14.71 15.45 12.43
CA ILE A 132 -15.98 15.84 11.86
C ILE A 132 -16.12 17.35 12.04
N GLN A 133 -15.90 18.10 10.97
CA GLN A 133 -16.10 19.55 10.96
C GLN A 133 -17.58 19.91 11.20
N LYS A 134 -17.86 21.12 11.70
CA LYS A 134 -19.23 21.66 11.69
C LYS A 134 -19.72 21.70 10.23
N GLU A 135 -20.93 21.20 9.98
CA GLU A 135 -21.51 21.06 8.62
C GLU A 135 -20.78 20.10 7.66
N HIS A 136 -20.05 19.11 8.19
CA HIS A 136 -19.36 18.13 7.34
C HIS A 136 -20.35 17.35 6.45
N ILE A 137 -20.23 17.53 5.13
CA ILE A 137 -20.94 16.75 4.11
C ILE A 137 -20.07 15.61 3.60
N ILE A 138 -20.70 14.50 3.21
CA ILE A 138 -19.99 13.40 2.56
C ILE A 138 -19.64 13.83 1.12
N VAL A 139 -18.35 14.02 0.85
CA VAL A 139 -17.87 14.34 -0.50
C VAL A 139 -17.84 13.05 -1.33
N THR A 140 -18.62 13.00 -2.41
CA THR A 140 -18.72 11.84 -3.30
C THR A 140 -18.32 12.14 -4.75
N SER A 141 -17.74 13.32 -5.00
CA SER A 141 -17.33 13.80 -6.34
C SER A 141 -15.81 13.76 -6.52
N GLY A 142 -15.37 13.93 -7.78
CA GLY A 142 -13.94 13.89 -8.13
C GLY A 142 -13.30 12.55 -7.77
N ALA A 143 -12.12 12.57 -7.15
CA ALA A 143 -11.45 11.33 -6.72
C ALA A 143 -12.29 10.48 -5.74
N TYR A 144 -13.21 11.11 -4.99
CA TYR A 144 -14.07 10.43 -4.02
C TYR A 144 -15.22 9.67 -4.68
N SER A 145 -15.50 9.85 -5.97
CA SER A 145 -16.43 8.96 -6.68
C SER A 145 -15.79 7.61 -7.00
N PHE A 146 -14.46 7.54 -7.07
CA PHE A 146 -13.71 6.32 -7.40
C PHE A 146 -13.32 5.51 -6.16
N ALA A 147 -12.95 6.18 -5.08
CA ALA A 147 -12.60 5.53 -3.81
C ALA A 147 -12.99 6.41 -2.62
N ARG A 148 -13.33 5.80 -1.48
CA ARG A 148 -13.70 6.47 -0.22
C ARG A 148 -12.53 7.15 0.46
N HIS A 149 -11.35 6.56 0.29
CA HIS A 149 -10.10 7.04 0.86
C HIS A 149 -9.03 7.18 -0.25
N PRO A 150 -9.26 8.04 -1.26
CA PRO A 150 -8.40 8.12 -2.43
C PRO A 150 -7.02 8.69 -2.08
N MET A 151 -6.91 9.50 -1.02
CA MET A 151 -5.62 9.94 -0.46
C MET A 151 -4.80 8.79 0.14
N TYR A 152 -5.44 7.82 0.79
CA TYR A 152 -4.74 6.65 1.33
C TYR A 152 -4.36 5.67 0.22
N GLY A 153 -5.27 5.44 -0.74
CA GLY A 153 -4.98 4.62 -1.92
C GLY A 153 -3.81 5.17 -2.75
N SER A 154 -3.76 6.49 -2.96
CA SER A 154 -2.64 7.13 -3.67
C SER A 154 -1.30 6.98 -2.96
N LEU A 155 -1.26 7.11 -1.62
CA LEU A 155 -0.03 6.90 -0.87
C LEU A 155 0.43 5.44 -0.94
N ILE A 156 -0.49 4.47 -0.88
CA ILE A 156 -0.17 3.05 -1.08
C ILE A 156 0.43 2.84 -2.48
N LEU A 157 -0.22 3.37 -3.52
CA LEU A 157 0.23 3.26 -4.91
C LEU A 157 1.64 3.85 -5.08
N TRP A 158 1.85 5.03 -4.52
CA TRP A 158 3.13 5.73 -4.55
C TRP A 158 4.22 4.93 -3.83
N CYS A 159 3.95 4.41 -2.62
CA CYS A 159 4.92 3.61 -1.86
C CYS A 159 5.28 2.28 -2.56
N LEU A 160 4.30 1.60 -3.17
CA LEU A 160 4.57 0.41 -3.99
C LEU A 160 5.46 0.77 -5.19
N GLY A 161 5.18 1.91 -5.84
CA GLY A 161 6.01 2.44 -6.91
C GLY A 161 7.44 2.75 -6.48
N LEU A 162 7.63 3.37 -5.30
CA LEU A 162 8.94 3.66 -4.72
C LEU A 162 9.77 2.39 -4.58
N GLY A 163 9.22 1.36 -3.94
CA GLY A 163 9.95 0.10 -3.72
C GLY A 163 10.26 -0.63 -5.02
N LEU A 164 9.36 -0.59 -6.00
CA LEU A 164 9.57 -1.28 -7.28
C LEU A 164 10.56 -0.56 -8.20
N ALA A 165 10.46 0.77 -8.32
CA ALA A 165 11.35 1.59 -9.16
C ALA A 165 12.78 1.65 -8.60
N SER A 166 12.94 1.53 -7.29
CA SER A 166 14.25 1.48 -6.62
C SER A 166 14.80 0.07 -6.42
N PHE A 167 14.09 -0.96 -6.88
CA PHE A 167 14.42 -2.38 -6.70
C PHE A 167 14.69 -2.75 -5.23
N ASN A 168 13.87 -2.21 -4.32
CA ASN A 168 14.06 -2.32 -2.88
C ASN A 168 12.95 -3.16 -2.25
N LEU A 169 13.31 -4.38 -1.81
CA LEU A 169 12.35 -5.30 -1.22
C LEU A 169 11.92 -4.85 0.18
N ALA A 170 12.82 -4.28 0.98
CA ALA A 170 12.48 -3.78 2.31
C ALA A 170 11.36 -2.72 2.24
N ALA A 171 11.43 -1.81 1.27
CA ALA A 171 10.41 -0.80 1.02
C ALA A 171 9.06 -1.43 0.61
N LEU A 172 9.08 -2.46 -0.25
CA LEU A 172 7.86 -3.16 -0.66
C LEU A 172 7.23 -3.95 0.50
N LEU A 173 8.05 -4.64 1.30
CA LEU A 173 7.59 -5.35 2.49
C LEU A 173 7.05 -4.38 3.54
N ALA A 174 7.73 -3.27 3.79
CA ALA A 174 7.23 -2.21 4.68
C ALA A 174 5.89 -1.66 4.18
N THR A 175 5.74 -1.48 2.87
CA THR A 175 4.47 -1.05 2.27
C THR A 175 3.36 -2.08 2.51
N GLY A 176 3.61 -3.34 2.18
CA GLY A 176 2.63 -4.42 2.28
C GLY A 176 2.25 -4.80 3.71
N LEU A 177 3.22 -4.90 4.61
CA LEU A 177 3.06 -5.47 5.95
C LEU A 177 2.82 -4.42 7.03
N VAL A 178 3.25 -3.18 6.82
CA VAL A 178 3.12 -2.11 7.81
C VAL A 178 2.19 -1.01 7.30
N PHE A 179 2.51 -0.42 6.14
CA PHE A 179 1.82 0.77 5.65
C PHE A 179 0.36 0.50 5.25
N ILE A 180 0.09 -0.56 4.48
CA ILE A 180 -1.27 -0.91 4.06
C ILE A 180 -2.17 -1.25 5.27
N PRO A 181 -1.79 -2.14 6.22
CA PRO A 181 -2.60 -2.39 7.42
C PRO A 181 -2.87 -1.12 8.23
N MET A 182 -1.87 -0.26 8.34
CA MET A 182 -2.01 1.02 9.00
C MET A 182 -3.03 1.94 8.29
N MET A 183 -3.01 2.02 6.95
CA MET A 183 -4.03 2.76 6.18
C MET A 183 -5.42 2.19 6.42
N ILE A 184 -5.57 0.87 6.51
CA ILE A 184 -6.86 0.21 6.75
C ILE A 184 -7.41 0.56 8.14
N ILE A 185 -6.55 0.50 9.17
CA ILE A 185 -6.95 0.83 10.54
C ILE A 185 -7.45 2.28 10.60
N ARG A 186 -6.71 3.20 9.96
CA ARG A 186 -7.10 4.61 9.89
C ARG A 186 -8.38 4.85 9.10
N ALA A 187 -8.46 4.29 7.90
CA ALA A 187 -9.64 4.39 7.06
C ALA A 187 -10.87 3.93 7.85
N LYS A 188 -10.80 2.79 8.53
CA LYS A 188 -11.90 2.28 9.37
C LYS A 188 -12.24 3.18 10.55
N ALA A 189 -11.25 3.79 11.20
CA ALA A 189 -11.50 4.75 12.27
C ALA A 189 -12.27 5.99 11.73
N GLU A 190 -11.91 6.47 10.54
CA GLU A 190 -12.66 7.52 9.83
C GLU A 190 -14.06 7.06 9.43
N GLU A 191 -14.22 5.86 8.86
CA GLU A 191 -15.54 5.33 8.51
C GLU A 191 -16.44 5.20 9.74
N ALA A 192 -15.89 4.82 10.90
CA ALA A 192 -16.64 4.74 12.15
C ALA A 192 -17.15 6.11 12.60
N MET A 193 -16.34 7.16 12.46
CA MET A 193 -16.75 8.53 12.75
C MET A 193 -17.82 9.04 11.76
N LEU A 194 -17.69 8.67 10.48
CA LEU A 194 -18.61 9.09 9.42
C LEU A 194 -19.92 8.28 9.40
N SER A 195 -19.96 7.09 10.01
CA SER A 195 -21.11 6.18 9.97
C SER A 195 -22.41 6.80 10.49
N ALA A 196 -22.32 7.74 11.43
CA ALA A 196 -23.49 8.46 11.95
C ALA A 196 -24.03 9.55 11.00
N ARG A 197 -23.38 9.81 9.86
CA ARG A 197 -23.76 10.87 8.92
C ARG A 197 -24.74 10.35 7.85
N PRO A 198 -25.84 11.09 7.58
CA PRO A 198 -26.78 10.73 6.53
C PRO A 198 -26.09 10.54 5.17
N GLY A 199 -26.46 9.47 4.47
CA GLY A 199 -25.94 9.14 3.13
C GLY A 199 -24.61 8.40 3.10
N TYR A 200 -23.91 8.27 4.24
CA TYR A 200 -22.62 7.57 4.27
C TYR A 200 -22.74 6.07 3.97
N ASP A 201 -23.77 5.38 4.48
CA ASP A 201 -23.96 3.95 4.21
C ASP A 201 -24.20 3.67 2.73
N THR A 202 -25.03 4.48 2.08
CA THR A 202 -25.26 4.41 0.62
C THR A 202 -23.95 4.63 -0.14
N TYR A 203 -23.16 5.64 0.25
CA TYR A 203 -21.85 5.88 -0.36
C TYR A 203 -20.89 4.70 -0.15
N ARG A 204 -20.84 4.15 1.07
CA ARG A 204 -19.99 3.02 1.46
C ARG A 204 -20.29 1.76 0.66
N ASN A 205 -21.55 1.52 0.35
CA ASN A 205 -21.98 0.36 -0.43
C ASN A 205 -21.65 0.49 -1.92
N ASN A 206 -21.59 1.72 -2.45
CA ASN A 206 -21.38 1.96 -3.87
C ASN A 206 -19.90 2.21 -4.25
N VAL A 207 -19.10 2.78 -3.36
CA VAL A 207 -17.72 3.20 -3.66
C VAL A 207 -16.72 2.40 -2.85
N ARG A 208 -15.59 2.00 -3.45
CA ARG A 208 -14.55 1.14 -2.84
C ARG A 208 -13.67 1.90 -1.85
N MET A 209 -12.94 1.18 -0.98
CA MET A 209 -12.11 1.82 0.06
C MET A 209 -10.93 2.62 -0.51
N PHE A 210 -10.04 2.01 -1.30
CA PHE A 210 -8.77 2.66 -1.73
C PHE A 210 -8.64 2.89 -3.24
N PHE A 211 -9.08 1.91 -4.04
CA PHE A 211 -8.92 1.92 -5.50
C PHE A 211 -10.26 1.71 -6.19
N PRO A 212 -10.42 2.17 -7.44
CA PRO A 212 -11.66 1.98 -8.18
C PRO A 212 -12.01 0.52 -8.37
N SER A 213 -13.31 0.25 -8.46
CA SER A 213 -13.85 -1.05 -8.82
C SER A 213 -13.50 -1.37 -10.27
N LEU A 214 -12.65 -2.37 -10.50
CA LEU A 214 -12.43 -2.94 -11.83
C LEU A 214 -13.45 -4.06 -12.08
N SER A 215 -14.40 -3.81 -12.98
CA SER A 215 -15.43 -4.79 -13.39
C SER A 215 -15.62 -4.79 -14.91
N GLY A 216 -16.32 -5.80 -15.43
CA GLY A 216 -16.58 -5.94 -16.86
C GLY A 216 -15.29 -6.12 -17.67
N GLY A 217 -15.23 -5.48 -18.84
CA GLY A 217 -14.09 -5.59 -19.77
C GLY A 217 -12.76 -5.13 -19.18
N ALA A 218 -12.74 -4.06 -18.38
CA ALA A 218 -11.52 -3.58 -17.72
C ALA A 218 -10.99 -4.56 -16.68
N GLY A 219 -11.89 -5.18 -15.90
CA GLY A 219 -11.52 -6.24 -14.96
C GLY A 219 -10.98 -7.48 -15.66
N PHE A 220 -11.57 -7.87 -16.79
CA PHE A 220 -11.09 -8.98 -17.62
C PHE A 220 -9.70 -8.69 -18.19
N ALA A 221 -9.50 -7.52 -18.81
CA ALA A 221 -8.21 -7.10 -19.36
C ALA A 221 -7.10 -7.09 -18.30
N ALA A 222 -7.38 -6.57 -17.10
CA ALA A 222 -6.43 -6.54 -16.00
C ALA A 222 -6.03 -7.94 -15.52
N LYS A 223 -7.00 -8.87 -15.43
CA LYS A 223 -6.74 -10.28 -15.09
C LYS A 223 -5.93 -10.99 -16.18
N THR A 224 -6.25 -10.77 -17.45
CA THR A 224 -5.53 -11.36 -18.59
C THR A 224 -4.09 -10.83 -18.65
N ALA A 225 -3.88 -9.53 -18.44
CA ALA A 225 -2.54 -8.95 -18.35
C ALA A 225 -1.72 -9.54 -17.20
N ALA A 226 -2.34 -9.75 -16.03
CA ALA A 226 -1.69 -10.38 -14.90
C ALA A 226 -1.35 -11.85 -15.13
N LEU A 227 -2.24 -12.60 -15.81
CA LEU A 227 -1.96 -13.97 -16.21
C LEU A 227 -0.82 -14.04 -17.23
N ALA A 228 -0.82 -13.15 -18.23
CA ALA A 228 0.26 -13.07 -19.21
C ALA A 228 1.61 -12.74 -18.56
N ALA A 229 1.63 -11.81 -17.61
CA ALA A 229 2.84 -11.49 -16.84
C ALA A 229 3.33 -12.68 -16.00
N PHE A 230 2.42 -13.46 -15.43
CA PHE A 230 2.74 -14.71 -14.74
C PHE A 230 3.33 -15.76 -15.70
N ILE A 231 2.67 -16.03 -16.83
CA ILE A 231 3.14 -17.00 -17.84
C ILE A 231 4.53 -16.61 -18.34
N TYR A 232 4.74 -15.33 -18.65
CA TYR A 232 6.04 -14.81 -19.08
C TYR A 232 7.12 -15.04 -18.00
N SER A 233 6.79 -14.78 -16.73
CA SER A 233 7.70 -15.01 -15.60
C SER A 233 8.02 -16.49 -15.39
N ALA A 234 7.02 -17.36 -15.55
CA ALA A 234 7.19 -18.81 -15.44
C ALA A 234 8.05 -19.38 -16.58
N ALA A 235 7.79 -18.96 -17.82
CA ALA A 235 8.54 -19.37 -19.00
C ALA A 235 10.00 -18.88 -18.98
N SER A 236 10.25 -17.71 -18.37
CA SER A 236 11.59 -17.13 -18.25
C SER A 236 12.38 -17.64 -17.02
N GLY A 237 11.78 -18.51 -16.21
CA GLY A 237 12.30 -18.91 -14.90
C GLY A 237 11.92 -17.90 -13.82
N ILE A 238 11.20 -18.35 -12.80
CA ILE A 238 10.72 -17.50 -11.70
C ILE A 238 11.93 -17.03 -10.87
N THR A 239 12.24 -15.74 -10.98
CA THR A 239 13.23 -15.05 -10.14
C THR A 239 12.57 -14.40 -8.93
N ALA A 240 13.37 -14.07 -7.90
CA ALA A 240 12.89 -13.29 -6.76
C ALA A 240 12.20 -11.98 -7.20
N GLY A 241 12.75 -11.27 -8.18
CA GLY A 241 12.12 -10.04 -8.70
C GLY A 241 10.80 -10.28 -9.43
N SER A 242 10.66 -11.38 -10.16
CA SER A 242 9.39 -11.74 -10.81
C SER A 242 8.27 -11.98 -9.79
N LEU A 243 8.59 -12.58 -8.64
CA LEU A 243 7.63 -12.80 -7.55
C LEU A 243 7.24 -11.52 -6.85
N VAL A 244 8.21 -10.63 -6.62
CA VAL A 244 7.97 -9.32 -6.04
C VAL A 244 7.06 -8.49 -6.94
N PHE A 245 7.29 -8.54 -8.26
CA PHE A 245 6.42 -7.92 -9.25
C PHE A 245 5.01 -8.52 -9.21
N LEU A 246 4.88 -9.85 -9.27
CA LEU A 246 3.60 -10.55 -9.23
C LEU A 246 2.85 -10.31 -7.92
N LEU A 247 3.55 -10.22 -6.79
CA LEU A 247 2.97 -9.87 -5.49
C LEU A 247 2.43 -8.44 -5.49
N THR A 248 3.19 -7.49 -6.03
CA THR A 248 2.75 -6.09 -6.16
C THR A 248 1.49 -6.00 -7.03
N LEU A 249 1.50 -6.68 -8.18
CA LEU A 249 0.36 -6.76 -9.07
C LEU A 249 -0.85 -7.43 -8.41
N HIS A 250 -0.62 -8.51 -7.64
CA HIS A 250 -1.66 -9.16 -6.85
C HIS A 250 -2.32 -8.15 -5.94
N LEU A 251 -1.55 -7.47 -5.08
CA LEU A 251 -2.07 -6.53 -4.10
C LEU A 251 -2.93 -5.46 -4.77
N LEU A 252 -2.47 -4.86 -5.87
CA LEU A 252 -3.23 -3.85 -6.61
C LEU A 252 -4.56 -4.38 -7.14
N LEU A 253 -4.56 -5.57 -7.75
CA LEU A 253 -5.78 -6.20 -8.25
C LEU A 253 -6.75 -6.59 -7.12
N GLY A 254 -6.25 -6.95 -5.94
CA GLY A 254 -7.12 -7.42 -4.85
C GLY A 254 -7.97 -6.35 -4.22
N TYR A 255 -7.43 -5.14 -4.12
CA TYR A 255 -8.19 -4.01 -3.63
C TYR A 255 -9.10 -3.41 -4.72
N SER A 256 -8.88 -3.74 -5.99
CA SER A 256 -9.64 -3.21 -7.13
C SER A 256 -10.74 -4.16 -7.62
N LEU A 257 -10.55 -5.48 -7.47
CA LEU A 257 -11.54 -6.52 -7.79
C LEU A 257 -12.53 -6.71 -6.61
N LYS A 258 -13.76 -7.17 -6.88
CA LYS A 258 -14.86 -7.20 -5.89
C LYS A 258 -14.45 -7.90 -4.56
N PRO A 259 -14.58 -7.24 -3.38
CA PRO A 259 -14.10 -7.71 -2.08
C PRO A 259 -14.97 -8.80 -1.44
N GLU A 260 -16.27 -8.85 -1.72
CA GLU A 260 -17.19 -9.88 -1.17
C GLU A 260 -16.74 -11.30 -1.51
N LYS A 261 -16.02 -11.46 -2.63
CA LYS A 261 -15.54 -12.75 -3.12
C LYS A 261 -14.06 -13.05 -2.81
N THR A 262 -13.28 -12.06 -2.39
CA THR A 262 -11.81 -12.15 -2.51
C THR A 262 -11.00 -11.62 -1.31
N ALA A 263 -11.60 -10.84 -0.40
CA ALA A 263 -10.86 -10.20 0.69
C ALA A 263 -10.15 -11.19 1.63
N PHE A 264 -10.72 -12.36 1.87
CA PHE A 264 -10.12 -13.42 2.68
C PHE A 264 -8.99 -14.15 1.93
N SER A 265 -9.23 -14.53 0.67
CA SER A 265 -8.22 -15.09 -0.23
C SER A 265 -7.00 -14.17 -0.32
N TYR A 266 -7.21 -12.86 -0.35
CA TYR A 266 -6.14 -11.88 -0.44
C TYR A 266 -5.26 -11.79 0.81
N ARG A 267 -5.86 -11.77 2.01
CA ARG A 267 -5.08 -11.67 3.27
C ARG A 267 -4.27 -12.93 3.54
N SER A 268 -4.88 -14.10 3.32
CA SER A 268 -4.21 -15.39 3.48
C SER A 268 -3.13 -15.61 2.42
N LYS A 269 -3.39 -15.28 1.16
CA LYS A 269 -2.39 -15.37 0.07
C LYS A 269 -1.25 -14.39 0.25
N ALA A 270 -1.49 -13.13 0.61
CA ALA A 270 -0.41 -12.16 0.84
C ALA A 270 0.54 -12.62 1.97
N PHE A 271 -0.02 -13.17 3.05
CA PHE A 271 0.78 -13.76 4.14
C PHE A 271 1.55 -14.99 3.68
N MET A 272 0.90 -15.96 3.01
CA MET A 272 1.58 -17.15 2.50
C MET A 272 2.65 -16.80 1.47
N MET A 273 2.42 -15.79 0.64
CA MET A 273 3.39 -15.28 -0.33
C MET A 273 4.60 -14.66 0.36
N ALA A 274 4.39 -13.83 1.38
CA ALA A 274 5.48 -13.24 2.15
C ALA A 274 6.28 -14.31 2.90
N LEU A 275 5.60 -15.25 3.57
CA LEU A 275 6.24 -16.35 4.30
C LEU A 275 7.08 -17.22 3.37
N THR A 276 6.51 -17.63 2.24
CA THR A 276 7.22 -18.47 1.27
C THR A 276 8.38 -17.72 0.63
N PHE A 277 8.21 -16.43 0.33
CA PHE A 277 9.32 -15.60 -0.15
C PHE A 277 10.48 -15.62 0.86
N ILE A 278 10.20 -15.47 2.15
CA ILE A 278 11.22 -15.53 3.22
C ILE A 278 11.88 -16.92 3.28
N LEU A 279 11.07 -17.99 3.23
CA LEU A 279 11.57 -19.37 3.26
C LEU A 279 12.47 -19.67 2.05
N CYS A 280 12.05 -19.29 0.85
CA CYS A 280 12.83 -19.48 -0.36
C CYS A 280 14.08 -18.59 -0.41
N ALA A 281 14.02 -17.35 0.08
CA ALA A 281 15.19 -16.48 0.16
C ALA A 281 16.29 -17.08 1.07
N ARG A 282 15.91 -17.90 2.05
CA ARG A 282 16.81 -18.51 3.02
C ARG A 282 17.24 -19.94 2.66
N TRP A 283 16.42 -20.70 1.95
CA TRP A 283 16.69 -22.12 1.64
C TRP A 283 16.29 -22.51 0.22
N ARG A 284 17.25 -23.04 -0.54
CA ARG A 284 17.04 -23.50 -1.94
C ARG A 284 16.04 -24.65 -2.07
N VAL A 285 15.93 -25.49 -1.05
CA VAL A 285 14.96 -26.60 -1.01
C VAL A 285 13.52 -26.11 -1.20
N PHE A 286 13.19 -24.88 -0.82
CA PHE A 286 11.82 -24.37 -0.92
C PHE A 286 11.49 -23.73 -2.27
N TYR A 287 12.39 -23.69 -3.25
CA TYR A 287 12.15 -23.01 -4.53
C TYR A 287 10.92 -23.55 -5.29
N PHE A 288 10.53 -24.81 -5.07
CA PHE A 288 9.29 -25.36 -5.64
C PHE A 288 8.03 -24.64 -5.15
N LEU A 289 8.05 -24.07 -3.94
CA LEU A 289 6.92 -23.32 -3.39
C LEU A 289 6.63 -22.04 -4.19
N TYR A 290 7.59 -21.53 -4.96
CA TYR A 290 7.34 -20.43 -5.89
C TYR A 290 6.33 -20.80 -6.97
N TYR A 291 6.42 -22.00 -7.52
CA TYR A 291 5.45 -22.49 -8.51
C TYR A 291 4.07 -22.72 -7.88
N LEU A 292 4.02 -23.20 -6.64
CA LEU A 292 2.78 -23.37 -5.89
C LEU A 292 2.07 -22.02 -5.66
N ILE A 293 2.79 -21.01 -5.17
CA ILE A 293 2.26 -19.66 -5.01
C ILE A 293 1.74 -19.11 -6.31
N ALA A 294 2.53 -19.27 -7.36
CA ALA A 294 2.21 -18.64 -8.62
C ALA A 294 1.01 -19.33 -9.29
N ALA A 295 0.84 -20.64 -9.08
CA ALA A 295 -0.38 -21.36 -9.40
C ALA A 295 -1.59 -20.88 -8.57
N MET A 296 -1.43 -20.64 -7.26
CA MET A 296 -2.50 -20.07 -6.41
C MET A 296 -2.89 -18.63 -6.78
N PHE A 297 -1.92 -17.86 -7.28
CA PHE A 297 -2.12 -16.53 -7.84
C PHE A 297 -2.93 -16.60 -9.13
N ALA A 298 -2.48 -17.42 -10.10
CA ALA A 298 -3.17 -17.60 -11.38
C ALA A 298 -4.61 -18.12 -11.20
N TYR A 299 -4.79 -19.11 -10.33
CA TYR A 299 -6.12 -19.61 -9.96
C TYR A 299 -7.00 -18.50 -9.38
N GLY A 300 -6.44 -17.69 -8.46
CA GLY A 300 -7.16 -16.59 -7.81
C GLY A 300 -7.57 -15.43 -8.72
N LEU A 301 -7.04 -15.34 -9.95
CA LEU A 301 -7.45 -14.31 -10.91
C LEU A 301 -8.85 -14.60 -11.49
N PHE A 302 -9.15 -15.87 -11.75
CA PHE A 302 -10.36 -16.28 -12.48
C PHE A 302 -11.36 -17.05 -11.61
N PHE A 303 -10.88 -17.75 -10.59
CA PHE A 303 -11.69 -18.63 -9.77
C PHE A 303 -11.76 -18.13 -8.33
N ASP A 304 -12.97 -18.21 -7.76
CA ASP A 304 -13.17 -18.00 -6.33
C ASP A 304 -12.41 -19.08 -5.55
N CYS A 305 -11.84 -18.75 -4.39
CA CYS A 305 -11.20 -19.77 -3.56
C CYS A 305 -12.22 -20.88 -3.27
N PRO A 306 -11.85 -22.17 -3.25
CA PRO A 306 -12.78 -23.23 -2.80
C PRO A 306 -13.34 -22.93 -1.40
N CYS A 307 -12.53 -22.26 -0.58
CA CYS A 307 -12.90 -21.77 0.74
C CYS A 307 -13.97 -20.66 0.76
N MET A 308 -14.14 -19.93 -0.34
CA MET A 308 -15.18 -18.91 -0.49
C MET A 308 -16.55 -19.50 -0.73
N ILE A 309 -16.67 -20.68 -1.35
CA ILE A 309 -17.94 -21.41 -1.44
C ILE A 309 -18.45 -21.73 -0.02
N VAL A 310 -17.53 -22.10 0.87
CA VAL A 310 -17.84 -22.36 2.27
C VAL A 310 -18.14 -21.06 3.03
N TYR A 311 -17.39 -19.98 2.77
CA TYR A 311 -17.65 -18.68 3.38
C TYR A 311 -18.97 -18.04 2.93
N GLU A 312 -19.34 -18.13 1.65
CA GLU A 312 -20.63 -17.65 1.15
C GLU A 312 -21.79 -18.40 1.80
N LYS A 313 -21.61 -19.71 2.04
CA LYS A 313 -22.64 -20.55 2.67
C LYS A 313 -22.75 -20.38 4.19
N TYR A 314 -21.63 -20.16 4.89
CA TYR A 314 -21.60 -20.20 6.36
C TYR A 314 -21.13 -18.90 7.02
N HIS A 315 -20.74 -17.89 6.25
CA HIS A 315 -20.11 -16.64 6.71
C HIS A 315 -18.94 -16.85 7.69
N ARG A 316 -18.30 -18.03 7.62
CA ARG A 316 -17.20 -18.47 8.50
C ARG A 316 -16.14 -19.19 7.67
N CYS A 317 -14.87 -19.02 8.04
CA CYS A 317 -13.75 -19.68 7.37
C CYS A 317 -13.33 -20.94 8.14
N PRO A 318 -13.36 -22.14 7.51
CA PRO A 318 -12.93 -23.38 8.16
C PRO A 318 -11.48 -23.37 8.65
N CYS A 319 -10.58 -22.76 7.88
CA CYS A 319 -9.14 -22.74 8.18
C CYS A 319 -8.82 -21.92 9.44
N PHE A 320 -9.56 -20.83 9.66
CA PHE A 320 -9.41 -19.98 10.84
C PHE A 320 -10.20 -20.50 12.04
N ASP A 321 -11.30 -21.23 11.83
CA ASP A 321 -11.95 -21.97 12.92
C ASP A 321 -11.05 -23.10 13.44
N LEU A 322 -10.28 -23.76 12.58
CA LEU A 322 -9.28 -24.74 12.99
C LEU A 322 -8.15 -24.11 13.82
N LEU A 323 -7.56 -22.99 13.38
CA LEU A 323 -6.56 -22.25 14.14
C LEU A 323 -7.13 -21.60 15.42
N GLY A 324 -8.36 -21.08 15.36
CA GLY A 324 -9.06 -20.47 16.48
C GLY A 324 -9.57 -21.49 17.50
N LYS A 325 -9.76 -22.76 17.10
CA LYS A 325 -9.96 -23.90 18.00
C LYS A 325 -8.63 -24.39 18.56
N ALA A 326 -7.56 -24.44 17.77
CA ALA A 326 -6.22 -24.80 18.25
C ALA A 326 -5.63 -23.78 19.26
N CYS A 327 -5.93 -22.49 19.10
CA CYS A 327 -5.55 -21.45 20.06
C CYS A 327 -6.54 -21.28 21.23
N ARG A 328 -7.72 -21.93 21.18
CA ARG A 328 -8.56 -22.16 22.35
C ARG A 328 -8.09 -23.45 23.01
N ILE A 329 -6.96 -23.37 23.69
CA ILE A 329 -6.69 -24.31 24.79
C ILE A 329 -7.87 -24.11 25.74
N ASP A 330 -8.67 -25.16 25.91
CA ASP A 330 -9.84 -25.18 26.77
C ASP A 330 -9.53 -24.48 28.09
N LYS A 331 -10.14 -23.31 28.30
CA LYS A 331 -10.47 -22.87 29.65
C LYS A 331 -11.71 -23.67 30.05
N GLN A 332 -11.51 -24.93 30.41
CA GLN A 332 -12.41 -25.64 31.30
C GLN A 332 -11.82 -25.62 32.70
#